data_AF-A0A9P0AH98-F1
#
_entry.id   AF-A0A9P0AH98-F1
#
_cell.length_a   1.000
_cell.length_b   1.000
_cell.length_c   1.000
_cell.angle_alpha   90.00
_cell.angle_beta   90.00
_cell.angle_gamma   90.00
#
_symmetry.space_group_name_H-M   'P 1'
#
loop_
_entity.id
_entity.type
_entity.pdbx_description
1 polymer ?
#
loop_
_entity_poly.entity_id
_entity_poly.type
_entity_poly.pdbx_seq_one_letter_code
_entity_poly.pdbx_strand_id
1 'polypeptide(L)'
;MSVRRSSVFGGSKRLLKEKIVQIYESFFRGEDLTRHNPNFWSEFFLLKPKVALLEAEILKLSGDELMSLKPNINILFAECVKTLDHEHAIRVVYALQTLCALISSVCKKTSGECGFDVINILIGFDVAEQQMQALLKHCSKFLTGDFPHSLACLCLKLLLVIVTGSDNISQNSLLEYLIIHSMFDVLVQLLCNPESRAIHGSDVLLLISLLVNYRKYELSNPYIVKLSILDNELALNGYGQVLTGALSELCHQSETDETEIQASWLSSITNMVGLMFGTEGDYSRMQQVNCNTGALIALYEVVHLNRNFMTTLAHIQTDVKVGSFPQDDSNAGLEQSTLLVTFFQYCSIVMQDPKCANSTKLCFIILSCIAEDQYANFYMHDSNLMFKVILYRLPMRHRKITLDSQPQTLAATLVDLIVEFIMSHMMNKFPLELFLLAIGIIHRILCYQKKSRVRLNYQWKNLWSALISLLKFLTLHKAQFAKKYDIFSLGSQVCCLYQELLTSHTLKVAQCQRSKWMFLEKKSVVKHNFVSMPCQQNMCELTLKAIQPKLEVNCPLEK
;
A
#
# COMPACT_ATOMS: atom_id res chain seq x y z
N MET A 1 21.57 -9.77 67.32
CA MET A 1 22.54 -10.84 67.68
C MET A 1 21.77 -11.80 68.58
N SER A 2 21.63 -13.11 68.37
CA SER A 2 22.53 -14.11 67.82
C SER A 2 21.72 -15.29 67.23
N VAL A 3 22.41 -16.05 66.39
CA VAL A 3 22.00 -17.09 65.45
C VAL A 3 21.49 -18.38 66.11
N ARG A 4 20.47 -19.02 65.53
CA ARG A 4 20.38 -20.49 65.46
C ARG A 4 19.96 -20.93 64.06
N ARG A 5 20.88 -21.65 63.41
CA ARG A 5 20.74 -22.31 62.11
C ARG A 5 19.70 -23.43 62.19
N SER A 6 18.77 -23.45 61.24
CA SER A 6 18.07 -24.68 60.83
C SER A 6 18.43 -24.99 59.37
N SER A 7 18.71 -26.26 59.16
CA SER A 7 19.26 -26.89 57.96
C SER A 7 18.37 -26.74 56.72
N VAL A 8 18.97 -26.27 55.64
CA VAL A 8 18.43 -26.31 54.28
C VAL A 8 18.41 -27.76 53.79
N PHE A 9 17.25 -28.41 53.93
CA PHE A 9 16.84 -29.53 53.07
C PHE A 9 15.73 -28.99 52.17
N GLY A 10 16.12 -28.26 51.13
CA GLY A 10 15.22 -27.77 50.08
C GLY A 10 15.52 -28.54 48.80
N GLY A 11 14.88 -29.70 48.63
CA GLY A 11 14.94 -30.46 47.39
C GLY A 11 14.65 -29.54 46.21
N SER A 12 15.56 -29.52 45.24
CA SER A 12 15.37 -28.84 43.98
C SER A 12 14.09 -29.42 43.36
N LYS A 13 12.98 -28.67 43.45
CA LYS A 13 11.77 -28.98 42.67
C LYS A 13 12.20 -28.89 41.22
N ARG A 14 12.56 -30.03 40.62
CA ARG A 14 12.67 -30.18 39.17
C ARG A 14 11.35 -29.68 38.62
N LEU A 15 11.35 -28.45 38.08
CA LEU A 15 10.21 -27.93 37.34
C LEU A 15 9.88 -28.97 36.29
N LEU A 16 8.69 -29.59 36.39
CA LEU A 16 8.21 -30.57 35.43
C LEU A 16 8.14 -29.88 34.07
N LYS A 17 9.16 -30.10 33.23
CA LYS A 17 9.18 -29.57 31.86
C LYS A 17 8.17 -30.35 31.02
N GLU A 18 7.37 -29.65 30.24
CA GLU A 18 6.42 -30.28 29.31
C GLU A 18 7.17 -31.20 28.33
N LYS A 19 6.57 -32.34 27.95
CA LYS A 19 7.19 -33.36 27.08
C LYS A 19 7.70 -32.76 25.76
N ILE A 20 6.92 -31.84 25.15
CA ILE A 20 7.29 -31.20 23.89
C ILE A 20 8.55 -30.34 24.00
N VAL A 21 8.76 -29.69 25.14
CA VAL A 21 9.94 -28.84 25.38
C VAL A 21 11.19 -29.72 25.53
N GLN A 22 11.06 -30.85 26.22
CA GLN A 22 12.16 -31.82 26.32
C GLN A 22 12.51 -32.42 24.96
N ILE A 23 11.51 -32.70 24.12
CA ILE A 23 11.73 -33.17 22.75
C ILE A 23 12.51 -32.12 21.94
N TYR A 24 12.13 -30.84 21.99
CA TYR A 24 12.89 -29.79 21.29
C TYR A 24 14.34 -29.72 21.77
N GLU A 25 14.58 -29.70 23.09
CA GLU A 25 15.93 -29.65 23.66
C GLU A 25 16.79 -30.84 23.22
N SER A 26 16.26 -32.07 23.24
CA SER A 26 16.97 -33.26 22.76
C SER A 26 17.19 -33.25 21.25
N PHE A 27 16.17 -32.84 20.48
CA PHE A 27 16.22 -32.81 19.03
C PHE A 27 17.30 -31.86 18.49
N PHE A 28 17.41 -30.66 19.07
CA PHE A 28 18.43 -29.67 18.71
C PHE A 28 19.78 -29.90 19.41
N ARG A 29 19.92 -30.96 20.21
CA ARG A 29 21.23 -31.50 20.64
C ARG A 29 21.77 -32.58 19.71
N GLY A 30 21.02 -32.95 18.67
CA GLY A 30 21.41 -34.00 17.73
C GLY A 30 21.03 -35.41 18.17
N GLU A 31 20.20 -35.56 19.21
CA GLU A 31 19.76 -36.87 19.69
C GLU A 31 18.71 -37.48 18.73
N ASP A 32 18.90 -38.75 18.37
CA ASP A 32 17.95 -39.49 17.53
C ASP A 32 16.85 -40.13 18.40
N LEU A 33 15.75 -39.39 18.56
CA LEU A 33 14.60 -39.78 19.36
C LEU A 33 13.76 -40.91 18.73
N THR A 34 13.99 -41.23 17.46
CA THR A 34 13.18 -42.23 16.72
C THR A 34 13.63 -43.67 17.00
N ARG A 35 14.91 -43.87 17.36
CA ARG A 35 15.48 -45.21 17.61
C ARG A 35 14.78 -45.97 18.72
N HIS A 36 14.25 -45.26 19.71
CA HIS A 36 13.64 -45.85 20.89
C HIS A 36 12.11 -45.91 20.83
N ASN A 37 11.49 -45.25 19.84
CA ASN A 37 10.03 -45.26 19.68
C ASN A 37 9.62 -45.21 18.18
N PRO A 38 9.15 -46.32 17.60
CA PRO A 38 8.71 -46.35 16.20
C PRO A 38 7.49 -45.44 15.94
N ASN A 39 6.71 -45.12 16.98
CA ASN A 39 5.53 -44.25 16.90
C ASN A 39 5.86 -42.79 17.28
N PHE A 40 7.14 -42.42 17.36
CA PHE A 40 7.58 -41.10 17.81
C PHE A 40 6.85 -39.95 17.10
N TRP A 41 6.81 -39.93 15.77
CA TRP A 41 6.18 -38.86 14.99
C TRP A 41 4.66 -38.79 15.22
N SER A 42 4.01 -39.94 15.38
CA SER A 42 2.58 -40.01 15.72
C SER A 42 2.29 -39.42 17.10
N GLU A 43 3.18 -39.59 18.08
CA GLU A 43 3.07 -38.95 19.39
C GLU A 43 3.43 -37.47 19.34
N PHE A 44 4.48 -37.11 18.59
CA PHE A 44 4.99 -35.75 18.47
C PHE A 44 3.90 -34.80 17.97
N PHE A 45 3.20 -35.16 16.89
CA PHE A 45 2.12 -34.34 16.33
C PHE A 45 0.80 -34.38 17.13
N LEU A 46 0.73 -35.11 18.24
CA LEU A 46 -0.37 -34.98 19.22
C LEU A 46 -0.06 -33.95 20.30
N LEU A 47 1.22 -33.58 20.49
CA LEU A 47 1.62 -32.59 21.47
C LEU A 47 1.44 -31.19 20.89
N LYS A 48 0.81 -30.30 21.65
CA LYS A 48 0.60 -28.90 21.23
C LYS A 48 1.96 -28.21 21.03
N PRO A 49 2.26 -27.70 19.82
CA PRO A 49 3.55 -27.09 19.55
C PRO A 49 3.66 -25.76 20.29
N LYS A 50 4.79 -25.58 20.97
CA LYS A 50 5.17 -24.30 21.59
C LYS A 50 6.03 -23.53 20.59
N VAL A 51 5.37 -22.87 19.63
CA VAL A 51 6.01 -22.16 18.51
C VAL A 51 7.15 -21.24 18.97
N ALA A 52 6.91 -20.35 19.94
CA ALA A 52 7.94 -19.43 20.42
C ALA A 52 9.17 -20.13 21.03
N LEU A 53 8.99 -21.29 21.66
CA LEU A 53 10.12 -22.05 22.22
C LEU A 53 10.90 -22.78 21.12
N LEU A 54 10.20 -23.38 20.16
CA LEU A 54 10.83 -23.98 18.99
C LEU A 54 11.66 -22.95 18.22
N GLU A 55 11.09 -21.77 17.98
CA GLU A 55 11.79 -20.69 17.30
C GLU A 55 13.02 -20.23 18.10
N ALA A 56 12.89 -20.10 19.43
CA ALA A 56 13.99 -19.70 20.31
C ALA A 56 15.13 -20.72 20.34
N GLU A 57 14.85 -22.03 20.35
CA GLU A 57 15.89 -23.05 20.31
C GLU A 57 16.68 -23.02 18.99
N ILE A 58 16.01 -22.82 17.85
CA ILE A 58 16.69 -22.70 16.54
C ILE A 58 17.56 -21.44 16.50
N LEU A 59 17.04 -20.29 16.97
CA LEU A 59 17.76 -19.03 16.92
C LEU A 59 19.00 -18.99 17.84
N LYS A 60 19.03 -19.80 18.89
CA LYS A 60 20.19 -19.95 19.80
C LYS A 60 21.38 -20.69 19.18
N LEU A 61 21.14 -21.53 18.18
CA LEU A 61 22.20 -22.33 17.55
C LEU A 61 23.22 -21.41 16.87
N SER A 62 24.49 -21.78 16.88
CA SER A 62 25.51 -21.21 15.99
C SER A 62 25.35 -21.75 14.56
N GLY A 63 26.02 -21.11 13.59
CA GLY A 63 25.99 -21.56 12.19
C GLY A 63 26.47 -23.01 12.00
N ASP A 64 27.55 -23.37 12.68
CA ASP A 64 28.12 -24.73 12.59
C ASP A 64 27.20 -25.78 13.24
N GLU A 65 26.58 -25.45 14.37
CA GLU A 65 25.60 -26.32 15.03
C GLU A 65 24.37 -26.53 14.14
N LEU A 66 23.85 -25.46 13.53
CA LEU A 66 22.72 -25.53 12.60
C LEU A 66 23.03 -26.45 11.41
N MET A 67 24.24 -26.37 10.85
CA MET A 67 24.68 -27.23 9.76
C MET A 67 24.82 -28.69 10.20
N SER A 68 25.28 -28.94 11.42
CA SER A 68 25.38 -30.31 11.98
C SER A 68 24.01 -30.95 12.21
N LEU A 69 22.99 -30.13 12.49
CA LEU A 69 21.60 -30.54 12.73
C LEU A 69 20.74 -30.60 11.45
N LYS A 70 21.32 -30.28 10.28
CA LYS A 70 20.63 -30.35 8.99
C LYS A 70 19.84 -31.67 8.78
N PRO A 71 20.41 -32.88 9.03
CA PRO A 71 19.65 -34.12 8.84
C PRO A 71 18.38 -34.19 9.69
N ASN A 72 18.46 -33.72 10.94
CA ASN A 72 17.31 -33.67 11.84
C ASN A 72 16.26 -32.70 11.30
N ILE A 73 16.66 -31.48 10.91
CA ILE A 73 15.77 -30.47 10.33
C ILE A 73 15.07 -31.00 9.07
N ASN A 74 15.80 -31.66 8.15
CA ASN A 74 15.24 -32.24 6.93
C ASN A 74 14.18 -33.30 7.26
N ILE A 75 14.43 -34.17 8.24
CA ILE A 75 13.46 -35.19 8.67
C ILE A 75 12.22 -34.53 9.30
N LEU A 76 12.39 -33.52 10.15
CA LEU A 76 11.26 -32.81 10.76
C LEU A 76 10.40 -32.14 9.69
N PHE A 77 11.02 -31.49 8.71
CA PHE A 77 10.30 -30.90 7.58
C PHE A 77 9.50 -31.95 6.81
N ALA A 78 10.15 -33.05 6.40
CA ALA A 78 9.52 -34.13 5.64
C ALA A 78 8.36 -34.79 6.39
N GLU A 79 8.51 -35.08 7.69
CA GLU A 79 7.45 -35.68 8.50
C GLU A 79 6.30 -34.70 8.77
N CYS A 80 6.57 -33.38 8.85
CA CYS A 80 5.49 -32.40 8.88
C CYS A 80 4.68 -32.42 7.58
N VAL A 81 5.34 -32.39 6.41
CA VAL A 81 4.67 -32.43 5.09
C VAL A 81 3.85 -33.70 4.95
N LYS A 82 4.41 -34.85 5.29
CA LYS A 82 3.73 -36.15 5.26
C LYS A 82 2.51 -36.19 6.18
N THR A 83 2.58 -35.56 7.35
CA THR A 83 1.48 -35.49 8.32
C THR A 83 0.30 -34.65 7.81
N LEU A 84 0.49 -33.80 6.80
CA LEU A 84 -0.60 -33.02 6.20
C LEU A 84 -1.65 -33.89 5.49
N ASP A 85 -1.31 -35.12 5.07
CA ASP A 85 -2.32 -36.02 4.49
C ASP A 85 -3.04 -36.89 5.53
N HIS A 86 -2.82 -36.64 6.82
CA HIS A 86 -3.41 -37.43 7.88
C HIS A 86 -4.88 -37.05 8.14
N GLU A 87 -5.73 -38.04 8.39
CA GLU A 87 -7.15 -37.84 8.76
C GLU A 87 -7.37 -37.07 10.07
N HIS A 88 -6.36 -37.01 10.96
CA HIS A 88 -6.52 -36.46 12.30
C HIS A 88 -6.21 -34.96 12.31
N ALA A 89 -7.26 -34.13 12.30
CA ALA A 89 -7.15 -32.67 12.15
C ALA A 89 -6.14 -32.00 13.10
N ILE A 90 -6.05 -32.43 14.37
CA ILE A 90 -5.09 -31.85 15.33
C ILE A 90 -3.64 -32.06 14.86
N ARG A 91 -3.32 -33.23 14.30
CA ARG A 91 -1.96 -33.53 13.82
C ARG A 91 -1.60 -32.65 12.64
N VAL A 92 -2.54 -32.47 11.71
CA VAL A 92 -2.39 -31.57 10.56
C VAL A 92 -2.13 -30.14 11.02
N VAL A 93 -2.94 -29.62 11.96
CA VAL A 93 -2.78 -28.26 12.50
C VAL A 93 -1.43 -28.09 13.21
N TYR A 94 -1.03 -29.06 14.04
CA TYR A 94 0.24 -29.00 14.75
C TYR A 94 1.46 -29.14 13.83
N ALA A 95 1.36 -29.96 12.78
CA ALA A 95 2.38 -30.05 11.73
C ALA A 95 2.55 -28.72 10.97
N LEU A 96 1.46 -28.07 10.57
CA LEU A 96 1.52 -26.74 9.93
C LEU A 96 2.11 -25.67 10.86
N GLN A 97 1.73 -25.65 12.14
CA GLN A 97 2.31 -24.72 13.12
C GLN A 97 3.82 -24.94 13.29
N THR A 98 4.25 -26.20 13.27
CA THR A 98 5.66 -26.59 13.37
C THR A 98 6.42 -26.17 12.11
N LEU A 99 5.85 -26.37 10.91
CA LEU A 99 6.42 -25.89 9.64
C LEU A 99 6.60 -24.37 9.63
N CYS A 100 5.57 -23.62 10.02
CA CYS A 100 5.66 -22.16 10.11
C CYS A 100 6.84 -21.72 10.99
N ALA A 101 6.97 -22.30 12.18
CA ALA A 101 8.04 -22.00 13.13
C ALA A 101 9.42 -22.37 12.56
N LEU A 102 9.54 -23.57 11.98
CA LEU A 102 10.78 -24.08 11.42
C LEU A 102 11.29 -23.22 10.27
N ILE A 103 10.43 -22.93 9.28
CA ILE A 103 10.78 -22.12 8.10
C ILE A 103 11.13 -20.69 8.54
N SER A 104 10.28 -20.06 9.37
CA SER A 104 10.49 -18.72 9.93
C SER A 104 11.87 -18.59 10.60
N SER A 105 12.19 -19.51 11.51
CA SER A 105 13.44 -19.43 12.28
C SER A 105 14.68 -19.73 11.46
N VAL A 106 14.63 -20.72 10.57
CA VAL A 106 15.79 -21.03 9.70
C VAL A 106 16.04 -19.87 8.74
N CYS A 107 15.00 -19.31 8.11
CA CYS A 107 15.11 -18.16 7.21
C CYS A 107 15.73 -16.92 7.90
N LYS A 108 15.32 -16.64 9.15
CA LYS A 108 15.90 -15.54 9.95
C LYS A 108 17.38 -15.78 10.24
N LYS A 109 17.76 -17.03 10.55
CA LYS A 109 19.14 -17.38 10.90
C LYS A 109 20.09 -17.32 9.69
N THR A 110 19.62 -17.76 8.53
CA THR A 110 20.39 -17.73 7.28
C THR A 110 20.57 -16.32 6.72
N SER A 111 19.59 -15.44 6.91
CA SER A 111 19.64 -14.04 6.42
C SER A 111 20.61 -13.15 7.20
N GLY A 112 20.84 -13.44 8.50
CA GLY A 112 21.66 -12.60 9.37
C GLY A 112 23.14 -12.97 9.48
N GLU A 113 23.47 -14.27 9.55
CA GLU A 113 24.78 -14.68 10.10
C GLU A 113 25.58 -15.65 9.23
N CYS A 114 25.01 -16.22 8.16
CA CYS A 114 25.50 -17.53 7.72
C CYS A 114 25.69 -17.75 6.21
N GLY A 115 25.05 -16.99 5.31
CA GLY A 115 25.21 -17.21 3.86
C GLY A 115 24.89 -18.65 3.38
N PHE A 116 24.29 -19.48 4.24
CA PHE A 116 23.92 -20.85 3.93
C PHE A 116 22.64 -20.88 3.12
N ASP A 117 22.54 -21.88 2.25
CA ASP A 117 21.36 -22.11 1.44
C ASP A 117 20.21 -22.65 2.30
N VAL A 118 19.13 -21.87 2.39
CA VAL A 118 17.91 -22.16 3.15
C VAL A 118 17.30 -23.50 2.72
N ILE A 119 17.28 -23.79 1.42
CA ILE A 119 16.71 -25.02 0.87
C ILE A 119 17.52 -26.23 1.37
N ASN A 120 18.84 -26.10 1.35
CA ASN A 120 19.73 -27.14 1.82
C ASN A 120 19.51 -27.47 3.30
N ILE A 121 19.35 -26.44 4.15
CA ILE A 121 19.13 -26.63 5.59
C ILE A 121 17.73 -27.16 5.88
N LEU A 122 16.69 -26.65 5.23
CA LEU A 122 15.30 -27.03 5.53
C LEU A 122 14.93 -28.41 4.98
N ILE A 123 15.27 -28.68 3.71
CA ILE A 123 14.71 -29.81 2.96
C ILE A 123 15.81 -30.74 2.43
N GLY A 124 16.94 -30.16 2.01
CA GLY A 124 17.99 -30.86 1.29
C GLY A 124 17.72 -30.89 -0.21
N PHE A 125 18.75 -30.61 -1.02
CA PHE A 125 18.58 -30.37 -2.47
C PHE A 125 17.94 -31.54 -3.23
N ASP A 126 18.31 -32.78 -2.88
CA ASP A 126 17.92 -33.98 -3.64
C ASP A 126 16.40 -34.23 -3.66
N VAL A 127 15.69 -33.80 -2.61
CA VAL A 127 14.25 -34.04 -2.43
C VAL A 127 13.43 -32.75 -2.37
N ALA A 128 14.07 -31.59 -2.53
CA ALA A 128 13.46 -30.29 -2.30
C ALA A 128 12.26 -30.02 -3.20
N GLU A 129 12.39 -30.30 -4.50
CA GLU A 129 11.30 -30.12 -5.47
C GLU A 129 10.09 -31.00 -5.12
N GLN A 130 10.31 -32.29 -4.88
CA GLN A 130 9.24 -33.24 -4.55
C GLN A 130 8.51 -32.86 -3.25
N GLN A 131 9.26 -32.49 -2.20
CA GLN A 131 8.70 -32.11 -0.91
C GLN A 131 7.93 -30.78 -0.98
N MET A 132 8.47 -29.79 -1.71
CA MET A 132 7.80 -28.50 -1.87
C MET A 132 6.55 -28.64 -2.75
N GLN A 133 6.59 -29.43 -3.82
CA GLN A 133 5.42 -29.75 -4.63
C GLN A 133 4.32 -30.43 -3.78
N ALA A 134 4.69 -31.39 -2.95
CA ALA A 134 3.75 -32.05 -2.04
C ALA A 134 3.14 -31.04 -1.04
N LEU A 135 3.96 -30.18 -0.44
CA LEU A 135 3.50 -29.13 0.46
C LEU A 135 2.50 -28.18 -0.22
N LEU A 136 2.81 -27.68 -1.41
CA LEU A 136 1.94 -26.77 -2.16
C LEU A 136 0.64 -27.46 -2.60
N LYS A 137 0.69 -28.75 -2.94
CA LYS A 137 -0.50 -29.55 -3.22
C LYS A 137 -1.41 -29.68 -2.00
N HIS A 138 -0.85 -29.91 -0.81
CA HIS A 138 -1.62 -29.92 0.43
C HIS A 138 -2.23 -28.54 0.74
N CYS A 139 -1.46 -27.46 0.59
CA CYS A 139 -1.98 -26.10 0.74
C CYS A 139 -3.14 -25.84 -0.23
N SER A 140 -3.02 -26.23 -1.49
CA SER A 140 -4.10 -26.11 -2.48
C SER A 140 -5.38 -26.86 -2.04
N LYS A 141 -5.25 -28.11 -1.58
CA LYS A 141 -6.36 -28.92 -1.04
C LYS A 141 -7.03 -28.24 0.16
N PHE A 142 -6.26 -27.67 1.09
CA PHE A 142 -6.80 -27.02 2.28
C PHE A 142 -7.47 -25.67 2.00
N LEU A 143 -7.01 -24.94 0.98
CA LEU A 143 -7.57 -23.64 0.61
C LEU A 143 -8.83 -23.76 -0.26
N THR A 144 -8.93 -24.81 -1.08
CA THR A 144 -10.06 -25.00 -2.01
C THR A 144 -11.09 -26.03 -1.57
N GLY A 145 -10.72 -26.92 -0.64
CA GLY A 145 -11.61 -27.96 -0.13
C GLY A 145 -12.46 -27.52 1.06
N ASP A 146 -13.37 -28.41 1.48
CA ASP A 146 -14.29 -28.19 2.59
C ASP A 146 -13.59 -28.40 3.94
N PHE A 147 -12.73 -27.45 4.31
CA PHE A 147 -12.03 -27.43 5.60
C PHE A 147 -12.39 -26.19 6.41
N PRO A 148 -12.21 -26.21 7.75
CA PRO A 148 -12.42 -25.03 8.58
C PRO A 148 -11.55 -23.85 8.15
N HIS A 149 -12.11 -22.63 8.16
CA HIS A 149 -11.37 -21.40 7.81
C HIS A 149 -10.08 -21.20 8.63
N SER A 150 -10.02 -21.70 9.87
CA SER A 150 -8.80 -21.65 10.69
C SER A 150 -7.64 -22.43 10.07
N LEU A 151 -7.91 -23.52 9.36
CA LEU A 151 -6.89 -24.28 8.63
C LEU A 151 -6.43 -23.51 7.38
N ALA A 152 -7.35 -22.89 6.65
CA ALA A 152 -7.03 -22.03 5.52
C ALA A 152 -6.17 -20.81 5.95
N CYS A 153 -6.51 -20.15 7.06
CA CYS A 153 -5.68 -19.08 7.64
C CYS A 153 -4.26 -19.56 7.95
N LEU A 154 -4.12 -20.77 8.51
CA LEU A 154 -2.81 -21.32 8.83
C LEU A 154 -2.00 -21.66 7.58
N CYS A 155 -2.66 -22.11 6.50
CA CYS A 155 -2.03 -22.35 5.20
C CYS A 155 -1.56 -21.03 4.54
N LEU A 156 -2.40 -20.00 4.53
CA LEU A 156 -2.00 -18.68 4.02
C LEU A 156 -0.85 -18.07 4.82
N LYS A 157 -0.87 -18.25 6.15
CA LYS A 157 0.24 -17.85 7.02
C LYS A 157 1.52 -18.60 6.67
N LEU A 158 1.46 -19.90 6.41
CA LEU A 158 2.63 -20.68 5.97
C LEU A 158 3.18 -20.16 4.63
N LEU A 159 2.31 -19.92 3.65
CA LEU A 159 2.70 -19.35 2.36
C LEU A 159 3.34 -17.97 2.52
N LEU A 160 2.79 -17.11 3.39
CA LEU A 160 3.37 -15.81 3.70
C LEU A 160 4.76 -15.96 4.32
N VAL A 161 4.94 -16.87 5.29
CA VAL A 161 6.25 -17.16 5.89
C VAL A 161 7.26 -17.61 4.83
N ILE A 162 6.86 -18.44 3.87
CA ILE A 162 7.71 -18.88 2.76
C ILE A 162 8.09 -17.69 1.88
N VAL A 163 7.13 -16.87 1.49
CA VAL A 163 7.35 -15.74 0.57
C VAL A 163 8.18 -14.62 1.21
N THR A 164 7.97 -14.37 2.50
CA THR A 164 8.71 -13.35 3.28
C THR A 164 9.94 -13.90 4.00
N GLY A 165 10.47 -15.05 3.56
CA GLY A 165 11.63 -15.70 4.18
C GLY A 165 12.95 -14.94 3.99
N SER A 166 13.00 -13.92 3.13
CA SER A 166 14.17 -13.05 2.94
C SER A 166 13.75 -11.58 2.94
N ASP A 167 14.65 -10.71 3.40
CA ASP A 167 14.47 -9.25 3.34
C ASP A 167 14.36 -8.74 1.90
N ASN A 168 14.99 -9.43 0.95
CA ASN A 168 14.86 -9.14 -0.48
C ASN A 168 14.12 -10.27 -1.19
N ILE A 169 12.92 -9.98 -1.67
CA ILE A 169 12.07 -10.97 -2.34
C ILE A 169 12.76 -11.65 -3.52
N SER A 170 13.56 -10.92 -4.31
CA SER A 170 14.24 -11.47 -5.49
C SER A 170 15.35 -12.47 -5.16
N GLN A 171 15.84 -12.46 -3.91
CA GLN A 171 16.89 -13.36 -3.41
C GLN A 171 16.32 -14.59 -2.71
N ASN A 172 15.02 -14.64 -2.44
CA ASN A 172 14.40 -15.77 -1.78
C ASN A 172 14.24 -16.95 -2.76
N SER A 173 15.10 -17.95 -2.63
CA SER A 173 15.13 -19.16 -3.47
C SER A 173 13.90 -20.05 -3.27
N LEU A 174 13.20 -19.97 -2.13
CA LEU A 174 11.98 -20.76 -1.90
C LEU A 174 10.84 -20.35 -2.85
N LEU A 175 10.83 -19.11 -3.36
CA LEU A 175 9.82 -18.68 -4.33
C LEU A 175 9.96 -19.39 -5.67
N GLU A 176 11.13 -19.94 -6.03
CA GLU A 176 11.31 -20.65 -7.30
C GLU A 176 10.31 -21.81 -7.42
N TYR A 177 10.01 -22.49 -6.32
CA TYR A 177 9.00 -23.55 -6.28
C TYR A 177 7.56 -23.03 -6.43
N LEU A 178 7.25 -21.82 -5.96
CA LEU A 178 5.94 -21.17 -6.16
C LEU A 178 5.78 -20.61 -7.57
N ILE A 179 6.89 -20.31 -8.25
CA ILE A 179 6.90 -19.97 -9.68
C ILE A 179 6.64 -21.22 -10.53
N ILE A 180 7.30 -22.35 -10.22
CA ILE A 180 7.13 -23.63 -10.92
C ILE A 180 5.73 -24.22 -10.67
N HIS A 181 5.31 -24.29 -9.40
CA HIS A 181 4.01 -24.81 -8.99
C HIS A 181 3.10 -23.64 -8.58
N SER A 182 2.58 -22.94 -9.58
CA SER A 182 1.76 -21.74 -9.39
C SER A 182 0.52 -22.00 -8.53
N MET A 183 0.37 -21.18 -7.48
CA MET A 183 -0.81 -21.14 -6.60
C MET A 183 -1.82 -20.06 -7.02
N PHE A 184 -1.61 -19.39 -8.15
CA PHE A 184 -2.42 -18.22 -8.55
C PHE A 184 -3.91 -18.54 -8.65
N ASP A 185 -4.27 -19.66 -9.27
CA ASP A 185 -5.67 -20.00 -9.54
C ASP A 185 -6.42 -20.32 -8.24
N VAL A 186 -5.73 -20.96 -7.28
CA VAL A 186 -6.23 -21.21 -5.92
C VAL A 186 -6.49 -19.90 -5.18
N LEU A 187 -5.55 -18.96 -5.26
CA LEU A 187 -5.67 -17.65 -4.63
C LEU A 187 -6.82 -16.83 -5.23
N VAL A 188 -6.98 -16.86 -6.56
CA VAL A 188 -8.09 -16.20 -7.25
C VAL A 188 -9.44 -16.83 -6.89
N GLN A 189 -9.51 -18.15 -6.73
CA GLN A 189 -10.74 -18.83 -6.31
C GLN A 189 -11.21 -18.35 -4.92
N LEU A 190 -10.29 -18.11 -3.99
CA LEU A 190 -10.63 -17.54 -2.68
C LEU A 190 -11.25 -16.14 -2.78
N LEU A 191 -10.85 -15.33 -3.77
CA LEU A 191 -11.44 -14.02 -4.01
C LEU A 191 -12.84 -14.10 -4.62
N CYS A 192 -13.17 -15.19 -5.32
CA CYS A 192 -14.49 -15.38 -5.92
C CYS A 192 -15.56 -15.67 -4.86
N ASN A 193 -15.22 -16.45 -3.82
CA ASN A 193 -16.13 -16.81 -2.75
C ASN A 193 -16.29 -15.65 -1.72
N PRO A 194 -17.50 -15.13 -1.46
CA PRO A 194 -17.70 -14.03 -0.51
C PRO A 194 -17.23 -14.29 0.93
N GLU A 195 -17.47 -15.49 1.47
CA GLU A 195 -17.09 -15.85 2.84
C GLU A 195 -15.56 -15.97 2.96
N SER A 196 -14.95 -16.72 2.03
CA SER A 196 -13.49 -16.84 1.96
C SER A 196 -12.83 -15.49 1.75
N ARG A 197 -13.38 -14.64 0.87
CA ARG A 197 -12.88 -13.29 0.59
C ARG A 197 -12.90 -12.40 1.83
N ALA A 198 -13.98 -12.42 2.60
CA ALA A 198 -14.11 -11.60 3.81
C ALA A 198 -13.06 -11.97 4.88
N ILE A 199 -12.71 -13.26 4.99
CA ILE A 199 -11.78 -13.74 6.01
C ILE A 199 -10.33 -13.71 5.54
N HIS A 200 -10.08 -14.11 4.29
CA HIS A 200 -8.73 -14.40 3.77
C HIS A 200 -8.24 -13.39 2.73
N GLY A 201 -9.10 -12.48 2.27
CA GLY A 201 -8.82 -11.60 1.14
C GLY A 201 -7.53 -10.81 1.28
N SER A 202 -7.29 -10.22 2.46
CA SER A 202 -6.09 -9.40 2.71
C SER A 202 -4.79 -10.18 2.53
N ASP A 203 -4.72 -11.40 3.09
CA ASP A 203 -3.55 -12.28 2.95
C ASP A 203 -3.36 -12.73 1.50
N VAL A 204 -4.46 -13.02 0.79
CA VAL A 204 -4.44 -13.38 -0.63
C VAL A 204 -3.88 -12.25 -1.50
N LEU A 205 -4.34 -11.02 -1.28
CA LEU A 205 -3.85 -9.85 -2.00
C LEU A 205 -2.36 -9.61 -1.75
N LEU A 206 -1.92 -9.74 -0.49
CA LEU A 206 -0.51 -9.61 -0.13
C LEU A 206 0.35 -10.68 -0.81
N LEU A 207 -0.09 -11.95 -0.79
CA LEU A 207 0.60 -13.06 -1.46
C LEU A 207 0.73 -12.83 -2.96
N ILE A 208 -0.36 -12.48 -3.65
CA ILE A 208 -0.33 -12.18 -5.09
C ILE A 208 0.65 -11.03 -5.37
N SER A 209 0.58 -9.96 -4.57
CA SER A 209 1.43 -8.78 -4.75
C SER A 209 2.91 -9.08 -4.60
N LEU A 210 3.28 -9.87 -3.59
CA LEU A 210 4.66 -10.31 -3.39
C LEU A 210 5.11 -11.22 -4.54
N LEU A 211 4.29 -12.20 -4.93
CA LEU A 211 4.63 -13.14 -6.01
C LEU A 211 4.78 -12.44 -7.37
N VAL A 212 3.96 -11.43 -7.67
CA VAL A 212 4.08 -10.57 -8.87
C VAL A 212 5.41 -9.79 -8.87
N ASN A 213 5.92 -9.41 -7.70
CA ASN A 213 7.16 -8.63 -7.57
C ASN A 213 8.43 -9.47 -7.52
N TYR A 214 8.34 -10.80 -7.43
CA TYR A 214 9.50 -11.68 -7.48
C TYR A 214 10.22 -11.61 -8.83
N ARG A 215 11.49 -11.20 -8.84
CA ARG A 215 12.36 -11.07 -10.04
C ARG A 215 11.65 -10.42 -11.25
N LYS A 216 10.80 -9.43 -10.96
CA LYS A 216 9.87 -8.77 -11.90
C LYS A 216 10.54 -8.25 -13.19
N TYR A 217 11.81 -7.90 -13.14
CA TYR A 217 12.57 -7.34 -14.28
C TYR A 217 13.62 -8.29 -14.86
N GLU A 218 13.79 -9.48 -14.30
CA GLU A 218 14.88 -10.41 -14.67
C GLU A 218 14.37 -11.66 -15.39
N LEU A 219 13.20 -12.18 -14.99
CA LEU A 219 12.64 -13.42 -15.52
C LEU A 219 11.17 -13.23 -15.94
N SER A 220 10.69 -14.14 -16.80
CA SER A 220 9.26 -14.22 -17.12
C SER A 220 8.51 -14.76 -15.89
N ASN A 221 7.91 -13.85 -15.13
CA ASN A 221 7.15 -14.21 -13.94
C ASN A 221 5.70 -14.58 -14.33
N PRO A 222 5.25 -15.84 -14.12
CA PRO A 222 3.91 -16.29 -14.50
C PRO A 222 2.79 -15.56 -13.75
N TYR A 223 3.04 -15.04 -12.55
CA TYR A 223 2.05 -14.27 -11.78
C TYR A 223 1.74 -12.92 -12.43
N ILE A 224 2.74 -12.27 -13.06
CA ILE A 224 2.54 -11.06 -13.85
C ILE A 224 1.61 -11.36 -15.02
N VAL A 225 1.94 -12.42 -15.78
CA VAL A 225 1.14 -12.85 -16.94
C VAL A 225 -0.29 -13.17 -16.51
N LYS A 226 -0.47 -14.07 -15.53
CA LYS A 226 -1.79 -14.47 -15.04
C LYS A 226 -2.62 -13.30 -14.50
N LEU A 227 -2.01 -12.37 -13.75
CA LEU A 227 -2.72 -11.17 -13.27
C LEU A 227 -3.12 -10.24 -14.43
N SER A 228 -2.25 -10.04 -15.42
CA SER A 228 -2.54 -9.15 -16.56
C SER A 228 -3.66 -9.65 -17.47
N ILE A 229 -3.82 -10.98 -17.61
CA ILE A 229 -4.86 -11.60 -18.46
C ILE A 229 -6.11 -12.01 -17.68
N LEU A 230 -6.15 -11.82 -16.35
CA LEU A 230 -7.31 -12.17 -15.53
C LEU A 230 -8.54 -11.39 -15.99
N ASP A 231 -9.58 -12.10 -16.40
CA ASP A 231 -10.83 -11.56 -16.94
C ASP A 231 -12.06 -11.98 -16.12
N ASN A 232 -11.87 -12.83 -15.12
CA ASN A 232 -12.94 -13.24 -14.21
C ASN A 232 -13.46 -12.05 -13.39
N GLU A 233 -14.63 -11.54 -13.76
CA GLU A 233 -15.27 -10.39 -13.13
C GLU A 233 -15.54 -10.60 -11.62
N LEU A 234 -15.92 -11.82 -11.21
CA LEU A 234 -16.15 -12.11 -9.79
C LEU A 234 -14.86 -11.99 -8.98
N ALA A 235 -13.74 -12.48 -9.53
CA ALA A 235 -12.44 -12.35 -8.90
C ALA A 235 -11.97 -10.89 -8.84
N LEU A 236 -12.10 -10.14 -9.94
CA LEU A 236 -11.69 -8.73 -9.99
C LEU A 236 -12.53 -7.86 -9.05
N ASN A 237 -13.85 -8.06 -9.02
CA ASN A 237 -14.74 -7.41 -8.07
C ASN A 237 -14.39 -7.80 -6.62
N GLY A 238 -14.09 -9.08 -6.39
CA GLY A 238 -13.62 -9.56 -5.09
C GLY A 238 -12.31 -8.89 -4.67
N TYR A 239 -11.33 -8.79 -5.57
CA TYR A 239 -10.08 -8.07 -5.35
C TYR A 239 -10.34 -6.61 -4.97
N GLY A 240 -11.23 -5.94 -5.72
CA GLY A 240 -11.64 -4.58 -5.47
C GLY A 240 -12.29 -4.39 -4.09
N GLN A 241 -13.16 -5.31 -3.67
CA GLN A 241 -13.83 -5.25 -2.36
C GLN A 241 -12.85 -5.36 -1.19
N VAL A 242 -11.85 -6.23 -1.29
CA VAL A 242 -10.82 -6.37 -0.25
C VAL A 242 -10.01 -5.08 -0.14
N LEU A 243 -9.61 -4.48 -1.27
CA LEU A 243 -8.92 -3.19 -1.28
C LEU A 243 -9.78 -2.08 -0.67
N THR A 244 -11.06 -2.01 -1.02
CA THR A 244 -11.99 -1.02 -0.47
C THR A 244 -12.08 -1.17 1.05
N GLY A 245 -12.23 -2.40 1.56
CA GLY A 245 -12.26 -2.67 2.99
C GLY A 245 -10.97 -2.24 3.69
N ALA A 246 -9.82 -2.64 3.16
CA ALA A 246 -8.51 -2.32 3.73
C ALA A 246 -8.21 -0.81 3.75
N LEU A 247 -8.60 -0.06 2.72
CA LEU A 247 -8.43 1.39 2.68
C LEU A 247 -9.45 2.12 3.55
N SER A 248 -10.70 1.65 3.60
CA SER A 248 -11.75 2.27 4.43
C SER A 248 -11.44 2.13 5.92
N GLU A 249 -10.91 0.99 6.35
CA GLU A 249 -10.48 0.79 7.74
C GLU A 249 -9.43 1.83 8.16
N LEU A 250 -8.48 2.15 7.27
CA LEU A 250 -7.46 3.17 7.51
C LEU A 250 -8.03 4.58 7.53
N CYS A 251 -9.01 4.86 6.67
CA CYS A 251 -9.73 6.12 6.70
C CYS A 251 -10.42 6.32 8.04
N HIS A 252 -11.15 5.31 8.53
CA HIS A 252 -11.85 5.39 9.81
C HIS A 252 -10.91 5.50 11.01
N GLN A 253 -9.81 4.75 11.04
CA GLN A 253 -8.79 4.88 12.11
C GLN A 253 -8.23 6.31 12.20
N SER A 254 -8.06 6.98 11.05
CA SER A 254 -7.54 8.35 11.02
C SER A 254 -8.59 9.39 11.46
N GLU A 255 -9.89 9.14 11.22
CA GLU A 255 -10.99 10.00 11.69
C GLU A 255 -11.16 9.96 13.21
N THR A 256 -11.12 8.76 13.80
CA THR A 256 -11.26 8.58 15.25
C THR A 256 -10.15 9.33 15.98
N ASP A 257 -8.91 9.24 15.48
CA ASP A 257 -7.76 9.91 16.06
C ASP A 257 -7.89 11.44 16.05
N GLU A 258 -8.42 12.04 14.97
CA GLU A 258 -8.64 13.49 14.91
C GLU A 258 -9.74 13.97 15.88
N THR A 259 -10.82 13.20 16.03
CA THR A 259 -11.91 13.56 16.95
C THR A 259 -11.49 13.52 18.42
N GLU A 260 -10.63 12.58 18.82
CA GLU A 260 -10.07 12.53 20.17
C GLU A 260 -9.13 13.71 20.45
N ILE A 261 -8.30 14.11 19.47
CA ILE A 261 -7.42 15.27 19.58
C ILE A 261 -8.25 16.58 19.70
N GLN A 262 -9.33 16.71 18.92
CA GLN A 262 -10.28 17.83 19.00
C GLN A 262 -11.23 17.75 20.21
N ALA A 263 -11.35 16.63 20.91
CA ALA A 263 -12.02 16.61 22.21
C ALA A 263 -11.05 17.02 23.33
N SER A 264 -9.80 16.57 23.23
CA SER A 264 -8.74 16.83 24.21
C SER A 264 -8.20 18.28 24.17
N TRP A 265 -8.29 18.99 23.04
CA TRP A 265 -7.93 20.42 22.96
C TRP A 265 -8.91 21.33 23.71
N LEU A 266 -10.19 20.93 23.88
CA LEU A 266 -11.23 21.73 24.54
C LEU A 266 -11.11 21.62 26.05
N SER A 267 -10.62 20.48 26.57
CA SER A 267 -10.36 20.28 27.99
C SER A 267 -9.06 20.93 28.47
N SER A 268 -8.12 21.26 27.56
CA SER A 268 -6.76 21.69 27.92
C SER A 268 -6.50 23.20 27.74
N ILE A 269 -7.54 24.04 27.64
CA ILE A 269 -7.42 25.49 27.38
C ILE A 269 -6.55 26.24 28.42
N THR A 270 -6.22 25.65 29.58
CA THR A 270 -5.40 26.31 30.60
C THR A 270 -3.87 26.28 30.35
N ASN A 271 -3.34 25.45 29.43
CA ASN A 271 -1.88 25.33 29.21
C ASN A 271 -1.36 25.83 27.84
N MET A 272 -2.20 26.52 27.05
CA MET A 272 -1.97 26.78 25.62
C MET A 272 -1.37 28.15 25.29
N VAL A 273 -0.31 28.57 26.00
CA VAL A 273 0.54 29.69 25.52
C VAL A 273 2.01 29.28 25.34
N GLY A 274 2.40 28.08 25.78
CA GLY A 274 3.78 27.59 25.63
C GLY A 274 4.03 26.58 24.49
N LEU A 275 2.99 25.90 23.99
CA LEU A 275 3.16 24.73 23.09
C LEU A 275 3.28 25.07 21.60
N MET A 276 2.99 26.30 21.17
CA MET A 276 3.09 26.67 19.75
C MET A 276 4.50 27.16 19.33
N PHE A 277 5.44 27.26 20.28
CA PHE A 277 6.84 27.65 20.06
C PHE A 277 7.85 26.63 20.66
N GLY A 278 7.43 25.38 20.83
CA GLY A 278 8.28 24.29 21.33
C GLY A 278 9.21 23.73 20.25
N THR A 279 10.50 23.68 20.59
CA THR A 279 11.66 23.16 19.86
C THR A 279 11.46 21.76 19.24
N GLU A 280 12.28 21.44 18.23
CA GLU A 280 12.36 20.22 17.37
C GLU A 280 12.32 18.81 18.03
N GLY A 281 11.90 18.66 19.30
CA GLY A 281 11.86 17.39 20.03
C GLY A 281 10.47 16.79 20.33
N ASP A 282 9.37 17.57 20.25
CA ASP A 282 8.06 17.13 20.80
C ASP A 282 6.98 16.73 19.77
N TYR A 283 7.32 16.58 18.49
CA TYR A 283 6.44 15.93 17.48
C TYR A 283 6.29 14.40 17.68
N SER A 284 6.77 13.87 18.80
CA SER A 284 6.86 12.44 19.07
C SER A 284 5.56 11.83 19.65
N ARG A 285 4.48 12.62 19.77
CA ARG A 285 3.16 12.17 20.25
C ARG A 285 2.02 12.26 19.23
N MET A 286 2.31 12.44 17.93
CA MET A 286 1.34 12.09 16.89
C MET A 286 1.46 10.60 16.61
N GLN A 287 0.48 9.86 17.14
CA GLN A 287 0.31 8.41 17.04
C GLN A 287 0.16 7.98 15.58
N GLN A 288 0.49 6.71 15.31
CA GLN A 288 0.98 6.21 14.02
C GLN A 288 -0.16 5.94 13.02
N VAL A 289 -0.22 6.67 11.91
CA VAL A 289 -1.00 6.19 10.74
C VAL A 289 -0.27 4.98 10.18
N ASN A 290 -0.85 3.79 10.35
CA ASN A 290 -0.31 2.58 9.73
C ASN A 290 -0.57 2.62 8.23
N CYS A 291 0.38 3.16 7.47
CA CYS A 291 0.26 3.23 6.02
C CYS A 291 0.38 1.82 5.44
N ASN A 292 -0.77 1.13 5.28
CA ASN A 292 -0.91 -0.23 4.76
C ASN A 292 -0.32 -0.33 3.34
N THR A 293 0.99 -0.48 3.29
CA THR A 293 1.76 -0.48 2.06
C THR A 293 1.45 -1.73 1.23
N GLY A 294 1.03 -2.82 1.88
CA GLY A 294 0.55 -4.03 1.20
C GLY A 294 -0.66 -3.76 0.31
N ALA A 295 -1.69 -3.09 0.84
CA ALA A 295 -2.89 -2.74 0.06
C ALA A 295 -2.56 -1.77 -1.11
N LEU A 296 -1.65 -0.82 -0.90
CA LEU A 296 -1.23 0.09 -1.97
C LEU A 296 -0.43 -0.60 -3.07
N ILE A 297 0.48 -1.52 -2.71
CA ILE A 297 1.21 -2.33 -3.70
C ILE A 297 0.21 -3.20 -4.47
N ALA A 298 -0.74 -3.84 -3.80
CA ALA A 298 -1.79 -4.63 -4.44
C ALA A 298 -2.60 -3.79 -5.44
N LEU A 299 -3.06 -2.61 -5.03
CA LEU A 299 -3.76 -1.68 -5.91
C LEU A 299 -2.89 -1.24 -7.10
N TYR A 300 -1.62 -0.92 -6.87
CA TYR A 300 -0.69 -0.55 -7.94
C TYR A 300 -0.52 -1.68 -8.96
N GLU A 301 -0.26 -2.91 -8.51
CA GLU A 301 -0.02 -4.03 -9.41
C GLU A 301 -1.24 -4.33 -10.27
N VAL A 302 -2.44 -4.38 -9.69
CA VAL A 302 -3.66 -4.67 -10.46
C VAL A 302 -4.02 -3.53 -11.42
N VAL A 303 -3.88 -2.27 -11.02
CA VAL A 303 -4.12 -1.09 -11.88
C VAL A 303 -3.09 -1.03 -13.01
N HIS A 304 -1.83 -1.36 -12.75
CA HIS A 304 -0.77 -1.31 -13.75
C HIS A 304 -0.85 -2.46 -14.76
N LEU A 305 -1.20 -3.67 -14.30
CA LEU A 305 -1.14 -4.88 -15.10
C LEU A 305 -2.46 -5.25 -15.77
N ASN A 306 -3.60 -5.01 -15.11
CA ASN A 306 -4.89 -5.53 -15.55
C ASN A 306 -5.83 -4.42 -16.04
N ARG A 307 -6.06 -4.38 -17.35
CA ARG A 307 -6.98 -3.40 -17.97
C ARG A 307 -8.45 -3.64 -17.63
N ASN A 308 -8.84 -4.89 -17.39
CA ASN A 308 -10.22 -5.24 -17.04
C ASN A 308 -10.60 -4.70 -15.64
N PHE A 309 -9.62 -4.53 -14.75
CA PHE A 309 -9.86 -3.98 -13.41
C PHE A 309 -10.27 -2.49 -13.42
N MET A 310 -9.98 -1.75 -14.50
CA MET A 310 -10.32 -0.33 -14.59
C MET A 310 -11.82 -0.06 -14.50
N THR A 311 -12.66 -1.00 -14.96
CA THR A 311 -14.11 -0.90 -14.82
C THR A 311 -14.53 -1.09 -13.35
N THR A 312 -13.93 -2.07 -12.65
CA THR A 312 -14.16 -2.33 -11.22
C THR A 312 -13.84 -1.14 -10.32
N LEU A 313 -12.87 -0.28 -10.68
CA LEU A 313 -12.53 0.92 -9.89
C LEU A 313 -13.72 1.89 -9.72
N ALA A 314 -14.57 1.99 -10.74
CA ALA A 314 -15.65 2.97 -10.82
C ALA A 314 -17.04 2.37 -10.54
N HIS A 315 -17.18 1.04 -10.54
CA HIS A 315 -18.45 0.40 -10.22
C HIS A 315 -18.76 0.45 -8.72
N ILE A 316 -20.01 0.77 -8.41
CA ILE A 316 -20.55 0.76 -7.04
C ILE A 316 -20.54 -0.69 -6.54
N GLN A 317 -19.86 -0.92 -5.42
CA GLN A 317 -19.80 -2.25 -4.80
C GLN A 317 -21.00 -2.38 -3.86
N THR A 318 -21.98 -3.22 -4.20
CA THR A 318 -23.24 -3.35 -3.43
C THR A 318 -23.16 -4.28 -2.22
N ASP A 319 -22.02 -4.94 -1.97
CA ASP A 319 -21.93 -6.05 -1.00
C ASP A 319 -21.04 -5.80 0.23
N VAL A 320 -20.76 -4.55 0.61
CA VAL A 320 -20.07 -4.29 1.88
C VAL A 320 -21.07 -4.38 3.04
N LYS A 321 -21.42 -5.60 3.44
CA LYS A 321 -21.93 -5.90 4.79
C LYS A 321 -20.81 -6.52 5.60
N VAL A 322 -19.93 -5.68 6.13
CA VAL A 322 -18.95 -6.09 7.15
C VAL A 322 -19.42 -5.49 8.48
N GLY A 323 -19.79 -6.35 9.43
CA GLY A 323 -20.00 -5.99 10.83
C GLY A 323 -21.46 -5.79 11.25
N SER A 324 -21.99 -6.77 11.97
CA SER A 324 -23.25 -6.71 12.73
C SER A 324 -23.18 -5.67 13.85
N PHE A 325 -23.98 -4.61 13.75
CA PHE A 325 -24.41 -3.79 14.89
C PHE A 325 -25.93 -3.55 14.78
N PRO A 326 -26.68 -3.42 15.90
CA PRO A 326 -28.12 -3.22 15.86
C PRO A 326 -28.41 -1.86 15.21
N GLN A 327 -29.22 -1.89 14.15
CA GLN A 327 -29.74 -0.70 13.50
C GLN A 327 -30.68 0.02 14.47
N ASP A 328 -30.32 1.24 14.87
CA ASP A 328 -31.33 2.25 15.19
C ASP A 328 -31.74 2.91 13.87
N ASP A 329 -33.00 2.67 13.50
CA ASP A 329 -33.67 3.18 12.32
C ASP A 329 -33.79 4.70 12.34
N SER A 330 -32.83 5.42 11.74
CA SER A 330 -33.04 6.75 11.13
C SER A 330 -31.75 7.33 10.53
N ASN A 331 -31.21 6.69 9.48
CA ASN A 331 -30.41 7.30 8.38
C ASN A 331 -29.81 6.21 7.46
N ALA A 332 -30.63 5.27 6.99
CA ALA A 332 -30.21 4.24 6.05
C ALA A 332 -30.06 4.79 4.62
N GLY A 333 -29.12 5.71 4.41
CA GLY A 333 -28.46 5.88 3.13
C GLY A 333 -27.25 4.96 3.13
N LEU A 334 -27.38 3.76 2.56
CA LEU A 334 -26.24 2.88 2.29
C LEU A 334 -25.23 3.70 1.47
N GLU A 335 -24.14 4.18 2.08
CA GLU A 335 -23.13 4.98 1.38
C GLU A 335 -22.48 4.10 0.30
N GLN A 336 -22.93 4.28 -0.93
CA GLN A 336 -22.41 3.62 -2.13
C GLN A 336 -21.01 4.19 -2.43
N SER A 337 -19.99 3.70 -1.74
CA SER A 337 -18.59 4.05 -2.03
C SER A 337 -18.02 3.09 -3.08
N THR A 338 -17.28 3.65 -4.04
CA THR A 338 -16.47 2.88 -4.98
C THR A 338 -15.04 2.79 -4.43
N LEU A 339 -14.26 1.82 -4.91
CA LEU A 339 -12.84 1.73 -4.56
C LEU A 339 -12.11 3.05 -4.85
N LEU A 340 -12.43 3.73 -5.97
CA LEU A 340 -11.80 4.99 -6.33
C LEU A 340 -12.20 6.14 -5.39
N VAL A 341 -13.44 6.16 -4.89
CA VAL A 341 -13.88 7.13 -3.86
C VAL A 341 -13.08 6.94 -2.57
N THR A 342 -13.03 5.70 -2.06
CA THR A 342 -12.25 5.37 -0.86
C THR A 342 -10.77 5.69 -1.05
N PHE A 343 -10.22 5.40 -2.24
CA PHE A 343 -8.83 5.70 -2.53
C PHE A 343 -8.53 7.20 -2.57
N PHE A 344 -9.42 8.04 -3.11
CA PHE A 344 -9.25 9.51 -3.04
C PHE A 344 -9.30 10.03 -1.60
N GLN A 345 -10.22 9.50 -0.79
CA GLN A 345 -10.30 9.83 0.63
C GLN A 345 -9.00 9.45 1.34
N TYR A 346 -8.53 8.21 1.15
CA TYR A 346 -7.24 7.73 1.68
C TYR A 346 -6.06 8.61 1.24
N CYS A 347 -5.96 8.96 -0.05
CA CYS A 347 -4.91 9.84 -0.55
C CYS A 347 -4.90 11.18 0.18
N SER A 348 -6.09 11.72 0.49
CA SER A 348 -6.21 13.01 1.20
C SER A 348 -5.77 12.97 2.66
N ILE A 349 -5.84 11.80 3.31
CA ILE A 349 -5.30 11.56 4.65
C ILE A 349 -3.79 11.39 4.58
N VAL A 350 -3.32 10.42 3.79
CA VAL A 350 -1.92 9.99 3.80
C VAL A 350 -0.97 11.09 3.34
N MET A 351 -1.42 11.98 2.44
CA MET A 351 -0.61 13.10 2.05
C MET A 351 -0.31 14.08 3.19
N GLN A 352 -1.10 14.09 4.28
CA GLN A 352 -0.88 15.02 5.40
C GLN A 352 0.21 14.55 6.37
N ASP A 353 0.52 13.24 6.40
CA ASP A 353 1.53 12.69 7.29
C ASP A 353 2.91 12.63 6.59
N PRO A 354 3.91 13.41 7.03
CA PRO A 354 5.25 13.37 6.44
C PRO A 354 5.95 12.01 6.61
N LYS A 355 5.54 11.17 7.57
CA LYS A 355 6.11 9.82 7.76
C LYS A 355 5.68 8.86 6.66
N CYS A 356 4.55 9.10 6.03
CA CYS A 356 4.04 8.27 4.95
C CYS A 356 4.50 8.73 3.55
N ALA A 357 5.64 9.43 3.45
CA ALA A 357 6.16 9.95 2.18
C ALA A 357 6.25 8.91 1.05
N ASN A 358 6.66 7.67 1.36
CA ASN A 358 6.72 6.58 0.38
C ASN A 358 5.33 6.13 -0.08
N SER A 359 4.38 6.01 0.86
CA SER A 359 2.99 5.66 0.56
C SER A 359 2.29 6.78 -0.22
N THR A 360 2.55 8.05 0.12
CA THR A 360 2.11 9.21 -0.67
C THR A 360 2.66 9.13 -2.08
N LYS A 361 3.97 8.91 -2.25
CA LYS A 361 4.56 8.74 -3.59
C LYS A 361 3.89 7.61 -4.39
N LEU A 362 3.66 6.46 -3.76
CA LEU A 362 2.96 5.35 -4.39
C LEU A 362 1.52 5.71 -4.78
N CYS A 363 0.79 6.44 -3.92
CA CYS A 363 -0.55 6.94 -4.25
C CYS A 363 -0.53 7.80 -5.51
N PHE A 364 0.42 8.73 -5.64
CA PHE A 364 0.56 9.59 -6.83
C PHE A 364 0.94 8.78 -8.09
N ILE A 365 1.71 7.71 -7.95
CA ILE A 365 2.01 6.79 -9.06
C ILE A 365 0.73 6.06 -9.50
N ILE A 366 -0.04 5.51 -8.57
CA ILE A 366 -1.32 4.85 -8.86
C ILE A 366 -2.29 5.82 -9.54
N LEU A 367 -2.45 7.04 -9.00
CA LEU A 367 -3.26 8.10 -9.60
C LEU A 367 -2.79 8.47 -11.01
N SER A 368 -1.48 8.45 -11.26
CA SER A 368 -0.93 8.69 -12.59
C SER A 368 -1.31 7.57 -13.57
N CYS A 369 -1.27 6.31 -13.15
CA CYS A 369 -1.73 5.17 -13.97
C CYS A 369 -3.23 5.29 -14.29
N ILE A 370 -4.06 5.61 -13.29
CA ILE A 370 -5.51 5.80 -13.47
C ILE A 370 -5.80 6.97 -14.42
N ALA A 371 -5.10 8.10 -14.25
CA ALA A 371 -5.27 9.28 -15.10
C ALA A 371 -4.76 9.08 -16.54
N GLU A 372 -3.92 8.07 -16.79
CA GLU A 372 -3.44 7.71 -18.13
C GLU A 372 -4.38 6.73 -18.85
N ASP A 373 -5.13 5.91 -18.11
CA ASP A 373 -6.02 4.91 -18.67
C ASP A 373 -7.28 5.52 -19.29
N GLN A 374 -7.65 5.05 -20.48
CA GLN A 374 -8.78 5.60 -21.24
C GLN A 374 -10.15 5.22 -20.63
N TYR A 375 -10.29 4.01 -20.08
CA TYR A 375 -11.54 3.53 -19.50
C TYR A 375 -11.80 4.18 -18.15
N ALA A 376 -10.76 4.28 -17.31
CA ALA A 376 -10.85 5.00 -16.05
C ALA A 376 -11.27 6.46 -16.27
N ASN A 377 -10.66 7.14 -17.24
CA ASN A 377 -11.04 8.51 -17.59
C ASN A 377 -12.47 8.63 -18.12
N PHE A 378 -12.95 7.64 -18.88
CA PHE A 378 -14.35 7.62 -19.35
C PHE A 378 -15.34 7.65 -18.19
N TYR A 379 -15.15 6.78 -17.20
CA TYR A 379 -16.00 6.75 -16.00
C TYR A 379 -15.80 7.98 -15.12
N MET A 380 -14.56 8.42 -14.90
CA MET A 380 -14.28 9.55 -14.03
C MET A 380 -14.90 10.87 -14.53
N HIS A 381 -15.10 11.02 -15.84
CA HIS A 381 -15.67 12.21 -16.46
C HIS A 381 -17.18 12.08 -16.78
N ASP A 382 -17.82 10.95 -16.46
CA ASP A 382 -19.26 10.76 -16.73
C ASP A 382 -20.09 11.68 -15.83
N SER A 383 -20.86 12.59 -16.45
CA SER A 383 -21.73 13.53 -15.74
C SER A 383 -22.91 12.87 -15.03
N ASN A 384 -23.23 11.62 -15.37
CA ASN A 384 -24.29 10.85 -14.71
C ASN A 384 -23.80 10.19 -13.41
N LEU A 385 -22.48 10.07 -13.23
CA LEU A 385 -21.86 9.46 -12.06
C LEU A 385 -21.28 10.55 -11.15
N MET A 386 -22.11 11.05 -10.23
CA MET A 386 -21.70 12.04 -9.23
C MET A 386 -21.54 11.39 -7.86
N PHE A 387 -20.40 11.63 -7.23
CA PHE A 387 -20.06 11.07 -5.93
C PHE A 387 -19.80 12.19 -4.93
N LYS A 388 -20.21 11.97 -3.68
CA LYS A 388 -19.81 12.80 -2.56
C LYS A 388 -18.54 12.19 -1.96
N VAL A 389 -17.41 12.86 -2.14
CA VAL A 389 -16.11 12.43 -1.59
C VAL A 389 -15.66 13.44 -0.56
N ILE A 390 -15.38 12.97 0.66
CA ILE A 390 -14.85 13.80 1.73
C ILE A 390 -13.33 13.78 1.60
N LEU A 391 -12.74 14.96 1.32
CA LEU A 391 -11.30 15.12 1.27
C LEU A 391 -10.84 15.78 2.56
N TYR A 392 -9.91 15.15 3.29
CA TYR A 392 -9.32 15.74 4.49
C TYR A 392 -8.44 16.93 4.12
N ARG A 393 -8.56 17.98 4.92
CA ARG A 393 -7.86 19.26 4.71
C ARG A 393 -7.20 19.70 6.00
N LEU A 394 -5.91 20.01 5.95
CA LEU A 394 -5.20 20.55 7.10
C LEU A 394 -5.82 21.89 7.55
N PRO A 395 -6.04 22.10 8.86
CA PRO A 395 -6.39 23.41 9.40
C PRO A 395 -5.26 24.40 9.13
N MET A 396 -5.47 25.31 8.18
CA MET A 396 -4.59 26.47 7.99
C MET A 396 -5.17 27.70 8.68
N ARG A 397 -4.30 28.54 9.27
CA ARG A 397 -4.67 29.76 10.06
C ARG A 397 -5.65 30.73 9.39
N HIS A 398 -5.85 30.63 8.07
CA HIS A 398 -6.71 31.52 7.28
C HIS A 398 -7.81 30.78 6.50
N ARG A 399 -8.03 29.49 6.76
CA ARG A 399 -9.02 28.66 6.05
C ARG A 399 -10.08 28.19 7.03
N LYS A 400 -11.34 28.58 6.82
CA LYS A 400 -12.47 27.91 7.48
C LYS A 400 -12.56 26.50 6.89
N ILE A 401 -12.51 25.48 7.74
CA ILE A 401 -12.78 24.10 7.35
C ILE A 401 -14.27 24.04 7.00
N THR A 402 -14.57 23.87 5.72
CA THR A 402 -15.94 23.62 5.26
C THR A 402 -15.94 22.19 4.75
N LEU A 403 -16.59 21.29 5.49
CA LEU A 403 -16.76 19.87 5.17
C LEU A 403 -17.90 19.62 4.16
N ASP A 404 -18.48 20.67 3.59
CA ASP A 404 -19.53 20.56 2.57
C ASP A 404 -18.93 20.17 1.22
N SER A 405 -18.76 18.86 1.01
CA SER A 405 -18.51 18.29 -0.30
C SER A 405 -19.83 18.18 -1.07
N GLN A 406 -19.96 18.93 -2.15
CA GLN A 406 -21.06 18.74 -3.10
C GLN A 406 -20.78 17.52 -3.99
N PRO A 407 -21.81 16.73 -4.36
CA PRO A 407 -21.62 15.65 -5.31
C PRO A 407 -21.02 16.16 -6.62
N GLN A 408 -19.90 15.54 -7.04
CA GLN A 408 -19.21 15.88 -8.28
C GLN A 408 -18.62 14.64 -8.94
N THR A 409 -18.22 14.78 -10.20
CA THR A 409 -17.54 13.70 -10.95
C THR A 409 -16.20 13.35 -10.30
N LEU A 410 -15.75 12.10 -10.42
CA LEU A 410 -14.46 11.67 -9.85
C LEU A 410 -13.27 12.45 -10.43
N ALA A 411 -13.32 12.85 -11.71
CA ALA A 411 -12.30 13.70 -12.31
C ALA A 411 -12.21 15.07 -11.62
N ALA A 412 -13.35 15.68 -11.26
CA ALA A 412 -13.39 16.94 -10.51
C ALA A 412 -12.81 16.77 -9.10
N THR A 413 -13.17 15.68 -8.42
CA THR A 413 -12.61 15.33 -7.09
C THR A 413 -11.10 15.11 -7.16
N LEU A 414 -10.58 14.44 -8.19
CA LEU A 414 -9.15 14.26 -8.40
C LEU A 414 -8.44 15.61 -8.59
N VAL A 415 -9.03 16.54 -9.34
CA VAL A 415 -8.47 17.90 -9.46
C VAL A 415 -8.46 18.61 -8.11
N ASP A 416 -9.53 18.50 -7.30
CA ASP A 416 -9.57 19.08 -5.95
C ASP A 416 -8.54 18.45 -5.01
N LEU A 417 -8.32 17.14 -5.07
CA LEU A 417 -7.30 16.42 -4.30
C LEU A 417 -5.90 16.97 -4.62
N ILE A 418 -5.59 17.16 -5.90
CA ILE A 418 -4.30 17.72 -6.32
C ILE A 418 -4.16 19.20 -5.97
N VAL A 419 -5.24 19.99 -6.10
CA VAL A 419 -5.27 21.38 -5.67
C VAL A 419 -5.00 21.48 -4.17
N GLU A 420 -5.60 20.61 -3.37
CA GLU A 420 -5.37 20.55 -1.93
C GLU A 420 -3.91 20.26 -1.62
N PHE A 421 -3.33 19.23 -2.25
CA PHE A 421 -1.91 18.90 -2.12
C PHE A 421 -1.00 20.10 -2.44
N ILE A 422 -1.21 20.75 -3.60
CA ILE A 422 -0.41 21.91 -4.02
C ILE A 422 -0.46 23.01 -2.96
N MET A 423 -1.65 23.28 -2.42
CA MET A 423 -1.84 24.39 -1.48
C MET A 423 -1.27 24.08 -0.09
N SER A 424 -1.31 22.83 0.37
CA SER A 424 -0.81 22.44 1.70
C SER A 424 0.69 22.15 1.73
N HIS A 425 1.33 21.83 0.60
CA HIS A 425 2.72 21.38 0.55
C HIS A 425 3.74 22.40 0.00
N MET A 426 3.36 23.67 -0.13
CA MET A 426 4.30 24.78 -0.38
C MET A 426 5.11 25.11 0.88
N MET A 427 6.08 24.26 1.20
CA MET A 427 6.88 24.32 2.42
C MET A 427 8.40 24.43 2.14
N ASN A 428 9.18 24.78 3.16
CA ASN A 428 10.64 24.94 3.05
C ASN A 428 11.35 23.65 2.59
N LYS A 429 10.92 22.48 3.08
CA LYS A 429 11.37 21.17 2.58
C LYS A 429 10.53 20.78 1.39
N PHE A 430 10.79 21.42 0.24
CA PHE A 430 9.96 21.29 -0.95
C PHE A 430 10.00 19.87 -1.56
N PRO A 431 8.87 19.13 -1.61
CA PRO A 431 8.83 17.77 -2.16
C PRO A 431 8.69 17.80 -3.70
N LEU A 432 9.75 18.21 -4.40
CA LEU A 432 9.75 18.42 -5.87
C LEU A 432 9.15 17.24 -6.66
N GLU A 433 9.54 16.01 -6.33
CA GLU A 433 9.09 14.82 -7.05
C GLU A 433 7.57 14.63 -6.97
N LEU A 434 6.97 14.84 -5.79
CA LEU A 434 5.52 14.76 -5.62
C LEU A 434 4.80 15.87 -6.40
N PHE A 435 5.38 17.08 -6.47
CA PHE A 435 4.85 18.15 -7.32
C PHE A 435 4.89 17.81 -8.81
N LEU A 436 5.96 17.16 -9.30
CA LEU A 436 6.03 16.72 -10.70
C LEU A 436 4.94 15.68 -11.01
N LEU A 437 4.72 14.71 -10.12
CA LEU A 437 3.63 13.74 -10.26
C LEU A 437 2.25 14.44 -10.24
N ALA A 438 2.03 15.35 -9.29
CA ALA A 438 0.79 16.10 -9.13
C ALA A 438 0.42 16.89 -10.40
N ILE A 439 1.38 17.65 -10.93
CA ILE A 439 1.23 18.43 -12.16
C ILE A 439 1.04 17.51 -13.37
N GLY A 440 1.75 16.38 -13.43
CA GLY A 440 1.57 15.36 -14.45
C GLY A 440 0.18 14.71 -14.45
N ILE A 441 -0.46 14.53 -13.29
CA ILE A 441 -1.85 14.03 -13.20
C ILE A 441 -2.81 15.04 -13.82
N ILE A 442 -2.72 16.32 -13.44
CA ILE A 442 -3.56 17.38 -14.01
C ILE A 442 -3.38 17.48 -15.52
N HIS A 443 -2.13 17.38 -16.00
CA HIS A 443 -1.84 17.41 -17.44
C HIS A 443 -2.55 16.29 -18.20
N ARG A 444 -2.49 15.05 -17.68
CA ARG A 444 -3.17 13.90 -18.28
C ARG A 444 -4.70 14.09 -18.33
N ILE A 445 -5.30 14.58 -17.24
CA ILE A 445 -6.74 14.87 -17.20
C ILE A 445 -7.12 15.91 -18.27
N LEU A 446 -6.39 17.03 -18.37
CA LEU A 446 -6.65 18.05 -19.38
C LEU A 446 -6.43 17.53 -20.82
N CYS A 447 -5.39 16.72 -21.03
CA CYS A 447 -5.13 16.08 -22.30
C CYS A 447 -6.28 15.15 -22.72
N TYR A 448 -6.80 14.34 -21.78
CA TYR A 448 -7.96 13.49 -22.04
C TYR A 448 -9.18 14.33 -22.44
N GLN A 449 -9.50 15.39 -21.70
CA GLN A 449 -10.61 16.27 -22.03
C GLN A 449 -10.49 16.88 -23.43
N LYS A 450 -9.27 17.33 -23.80
CA LYS A 450 -8.98 17.90 -25.12
C LYS A 450 -9.11 16.86 -26.24
N LYS A 451 -8.53 15.66 -26.03
CA LYS A 451 -8.55 14.55 -27.01
C LYS A 451 -9.96 14.02 -27.23
N SER A 452 -10.69 13.79 -26.15
CA SER A 452 -12.04 13.19 -26.14
C SER A 452 -13.16 14.23 -26.30
N ARG A 453 -12.83 15.52 -26.32
CA ARG A 453 -13.78 16.66 -26.40
C ARG A 453 -14.84 16.66 -25.30
N VAL A 454 -14.49 16.15 -24.13
CA VAL A 454 -15.36 16.09 -22.94
C VAL A 454 -15.16 17.34 -22.08
N ARG A 455 -16.26 17.94 -21.65
CA ARG A 455 -16.24 19.09 -20.73
C ARG A 455 -16.43 18.62 -19.30
N LEU A 456 -15.49 18.98 -18.43
CA LEU A 456 -15.59 18.76 -16.99
C LEU A 456 -16.27 19.98 -16.35
N ASN A 457 -17.36 19.74 -15.64
CA ASN A 457 -18.04 20.76 -14.84
C ASN A 457 -17.24 20.98 -13.54
N TYR A 458 -16.24 21.86 -13.59
CA TYR A 458 -15.34 22.14 -12.48
C TYR A 458 -15.15 23.63 -12.25
N GLN A 459 -14.95 24.02 -10.98
CA GLN A 459 -14.61 25.39 -10.60
C GLN A 459 -13.14 25.71 -10.88
N TRP A 460 -12.79 25.87 -12.17
CA TRP A 460 -11.42 26.07 -12.64
C TRP A 460 -10.62 27.15 -11.91
N LYS A 461 -11.29 28.18 -11.36
CA LYS A 461 -10.67 29.24 -10.54
C LYS A 461 -9.79 28.68 -9.42
N ASN A 462 -10.17 27.55 -8.84
CA ASN A 462 -9.44 26.91 -7.74
C ASN A 462 -8.07 26.40 -8.23
N LEU A 463 -8.07 25.60 -9.31
CA LEU A 463 -6.84 25.15 -9.97
C LEU A 463 -5.98 26.31 -10.44
N TRP A 464 -6.56 27.31 -11.11
CA TRP A 464 -5.84 28.51 -11.55
C TRP A 464 -5.11 29.20 -10.40
N SER A 465 -5.79 29.38 -9.27
CA SER A 465 -5.25 30.07 -8.10
C SER A 465 -4.12 29.27 -7.45
N ALA A 466 -4.25 27.94 -7.40
CA ALA A 466 -3.22 27.05 -6.88
C ALA A 466 -1.95 27.07 -7.76
N LEU A 467 -2.09 26.96 -9.09
CA LEU A 467 -0.95 27.01 -10.01
C LEU A 467 -0.21 28.36 -9.97
N ILE A 468 -0.94 29.48 -9.90
CA ILE A 468 -0.32 30.81 -9.73
C ILE A 468 0.40 30.93 -8.38
N SER A 469 -0.20 30.40 -7.31
CA SER A 469 0.43 30.42 -5.98
C SER A 469 1.72 29.61 -5.97
N LEU A 470 1.72 28.45 -6.62
CA LEU A 470 2.93 27.64 -6.81
C LEU A 470 4.01 28.39 -7.58
N LEU A 471 3.70 29.03 -8.71
CA LEU A 471 4.69 29.82 -9.47
C LEU A 471 5.25 30.99 -8.65
N LYS A 472 4.40 31.68 -7.88
CA LYS A 472 4.83 32.75 -6.97
C LYS A 472 5.78 32.22 -5.90
N PHE A 473 5.45 31.08 -5.28
CA PHE A 473 6.26 30.42 -4.27
C PHE A 473 7.63 30.00 -4.83
N LEU A 474 7.66 29.33 -5.98
CA LEU A 474 8.91 28.93 -6.65
C LEU A 474 9.78 30.14 -6.99
N THR A 475 9.17 31.26 -7.42
CA THR A 475 9.93 32.47 -7.76
C THR A 475 10.46 33.19 -6.52
N LEU A 476 9.66 33.24 -5.43
CA LEU A 476 10.05 33.85 -4.17
C LEU A 476 11.24 33.14 -3.54
N HIS A 477 11.27 31.81 -3.61
CA HIS A 477 12.30 30.96 -3.01
C HIS A 477 13.37 30.48 -4.02
N LYS A 478 13.44 31.07 -5.22
CA LYS A 478 14.29 30.58 -6.33
C LYS A 478 15.76 30.40 -5.94
N ALA A 479 16.34 31.34 -5.20
CA ALA A 479 17.75 31.32 -4.82
C ALA A 479 18.08 30.18 -3.85
N GLN A 480 17.11 29.76 -3.03
CA GLN A 480 17.24 28.67 -2.08
C GLN A 480 17.06 27.32 -2.77
N PHE A 481 16.05 27.19 -3.65
CA PHE A 481 15.73 25.92 -4.29
C PHE A 481 16.60 25.59 -5.51
N ALA A 482 17.03 26.56 -6.30
CA ALA A 482 17.86 26.32 -7.49
C ALA A 482 19.21 25.64 -7.17
N LYS A 483 19.66 25.69 -5.91
CA LYS A 483 20.87 25.00 -5.45
C LYS A 483 20.67 23.50 -5.20
N LYS A 484 19.42 23.07 -5.00
CA LYS A 484 19.06 21.70 -4.56
C LYS A 484 18.13 20.96 -5.52
N TYR A 485 17.39 21.69 -6.33
CA TYR A 485 16.25 21.17 -7.09
C TYR A 485 16.18 21.80 -8.48
N ASP A 486 15.78 21.01 -9.49
CA ASP A 486 15.40 21.54 -10.80
C ASP A 486 13.96 22.09 -10.77
N ILE A 487 13.82 23.26 -10.16
CA ILE A 487 12.54 23.99 -10.11
C ILE A 487 12.11 24.54 -11.48
N PHE A 488 13.02 24.57 -12.47
CA PHE A 488 12.74 25.09 -13.81
C PHE A 488 11.89 24.12 -14.60
N SER A 489 12.19 22.82 -14.53
CA SER A 489 11.36 21.77 -15.13
C SER A 489 9.91 21.84 -14.61
N LEU A 490 9.72 21.93 -13.28
CA LEU A 490 8.39 22.08 -12.68
C LEU A 490 7.70 23.38 -13.11
N GLY A 491 8.40 24.51 -13.06
CA GLY A 491 7.85 25.81 -13.48
C GLY A 491 7.40 25.82 -14.95
N SER A 492 8.18 25.16 -15.83
CA SER A 492 7.85 25.00 -17.25
C SER A 492 6.57 24.19 -17.45
N GLN A 493 6.43 23.04 -16.77
CA GLN A 493 5.20 22.22 -16.84
C GLN A 493 3.97 22.99 -16.37
N VAL A 494 4.09 23.77 -15.29
CA VAL A 494 2.99 24.61 -14.80
C VAL A 494 2.61 25.70 -15.83
N CYS A 495 3.58 26.29 -16.53
CA CYS A 495 3.30 27.24 -17.60
C CYS A 495 2.58 26.58 -18.79
N CYS A 496 2.98 25.36 -19.17
CA CYS A 496 2.31 24.59 -20.22
C CYS A 496 0.84 24.31 -19.85
N LEU A 497 0.57 23.86 -18.61
CA LEU A 497 -0.80 23.68 -18.10
C LEU A 497 -1.60 24.98 -18.18
N TYR A 498 -0.99 26.10 -17.79
CA TYR A 498 -1.63 27.41 -17.86
C TYR A 498 -2.09 27.73 -19.29
N GLN A 499 -1.23 27.47 -20.27
CA GLN A 499 -1.53 27.69 -21.68
C GLN A 499 -2.63 26.75 -22.19
N GLU A 500 -2.61 25.47 -21.80
CA GLU A 500 -3.65 24.51 -22.17
C GLU A 500 -5.02 24.91 -21.63
N LEU A 501 -5.09 25.35 -20.38
CA LEU A 501 -6.31 25.84 -19.75
C LEU A 501 -6.86 27.11 -20.45
N LEU A 502 -5.97 28.03 -20.87
CA LEU A 502 -6.35 29.23 -21.64
C LEU A 502 -6.93 28.88 -23.02
N THR A 503 -6.43 27.80 -23.63
CA THR A 503 -6.78 27.40 -25.00
C THR A 503 -8.04 26.53 -25.03
N SER A 504 -8.26 25.70 -24.01
CA SER A 504 -9.31 24.66 -24.01
C SER A 504 -10.65 25.11 -23.41
N HIS A 505 -10.66 26.11 -22.51
CA HIS A 505 -11.88 26.59 -21.87
C HIS A 505 -12.32 27.95 -22.42
N THR A 506 -13.55 28.01 -22.95
CA THR A 506 -14.13 29.17 -23.63
C THR A 506 -14.26 30.42 -22.73
N LEU A 507 -13.43 31.42 -23.05
CA LEU A 507 -13.64 32.88 -23.11
C LEU A 507 -14.18 33.69 -21.89
N LYS A 508 -15.10 33.21 -21.04
CA LYS A 508 -15.70 34.09 -20.00
C LYS A 508 -14.81 34.34 -18.77
N VAL A 509 -14.04 33.33 -18.32
CA VAL A 509 -13.00 33.53 -17.27
C VAL A 509 -11.68 34.02 -17.89
N ALA A 510 -11.50 33.77 -19.19
CA ALA A 510 -10.26 34.04 -19.90
C ALA A 510 -10.00 35.55 -20.05
N GLN A 511 -10.98 36.43 -20.24
CA GLN A 511 -10.70 37.87 -20.45
C GLN A 511 -10.08 38.57 -19.23
N CYS A 512 -10.61 38.37 -18.02
CA CYS A 512 -10.06 39.01 -16.80
C CYS A 512 -8.74 38.35 -16.35
N GLN A 513 -8.56 37.05 -16.60
CA GLN A 513 -7.37 36.29 -16.20
C GLN A 513 -6.24 36.37 -17.23
N ARG A 514 -6.54 36.52 -18.52
CA ARG A 514 -5.55 36.78 -19.58
C ARG A 514 -4.87 38.12 -19.37
N SER A 515 -5.57 39.13 -18.85
CA SER A 515 -4.96 40.38 -18.39
C SER A 515 -4.00 40.19 -17.21
N LYS A 516 -4.33 39.32 -16.24
CA LYS A 516 -3.43 38.98 -15.11
C LYS A 516 -2.21 38.16 -15.54
N TRP A 517 -2.37 37.22 -16.46
CA TRP A 517 -1.24 36.48 -17.03
C TRP A 517 -0.36 37.40 -17.87
N MET A 518 -0.95 38.23 -18.75
CA MET A 518 -0.19 39.23 -19.52
C MET A 518 0.52 40.23 -18.61
N PHE A 519 -0.03 40.55 -17.44
CA PHE A 519 0.64 41.35 -16.42
C PHE A 519 1.82 40.60 -15.76
N LEU A 520 1.69 39.30 -15.47
CA LEU A 520 2.77 38.46 -14.94
C LEU A 520 3.90 38.22 -15.96
N GLU A 521 3.55 38.10 -17.24
CA GLU A 521 4.51 38.02 -18.35
C GLU A 521 5.23 39.36 -18.58
N LYS A 522 4.47 40.48 -18.59
CA LYS A 522 5.02 41.84 -18.72
C LYS A 522 5.86 42.28 -17.53
N LYS A 523 5.62 41.76 -16.31
CA LYS A 523 6.42 42.06 -15.11
C LYS A 523 7.76 41.31 -15.03
N SER A 524 8.24 40.68 -16.11
CA SER A 524 9.54 40.01 -16.15
C SER A 524 9.66 38.74 -15.28
N VAL A 525 8.60 38.33 -14.58
CA VAL A 525 8.67 37.24 -13.59
C VAL A 525 8.79 35.87 -14.26
N VAL A 526 8.04 35.64 -15.34
CA VAL A 526 8.05 34.36 -16.08
C VAL A 526 9.05 34.42 -17.23
N LYS A 527 9.04 35.50 -18.01
CA LYS A 527 9.86 35.65 -19.23
C LYS A 527 11.37 35.73 -18.93
N HIS A 528 11.76 36.37 -17.83
CA HIS A 528 13.17 36.59 -17.47
C HIS A 528 13.75 35.48 -16.59
N ASN A 529 12.92 34.68 -15.91
CA ASN A 529 13.39 33.59 -15.04
C ASN A 529 13.21 32.17 -15.63
N PHE A 530 12.27 31.94 -16.55
CA PHE A 530 11.98 30.60 -17.06
C PHE A 530 12.04 30.46 -18.60
N VAL A 531 12.00 31.56 -19.37
CA VAL A 531 11.93 31.52 -20.86
C VAL A 531 13.28 31.82 -21.55
N SER A 532 14.32 32.20 -20.82
CA SER A 532 15.58 32.74 -21.38
C SER A 532 16.68 31.70 -21.70
N MET A 533 16.35 30.46 -22.04
CA MET A 533 17.34 29.47 -22.54
C MET A 533 17.11 29.09 -24.01
N PRO A 534 18.18 28.84 -24.80
CA PRO A 534 18.12 28.85 -26.27
C PRO A 534 17.20 27.78 -26.89
N CYS A 535 17.04 26.62 -26.24
CA CYS A 535 16.22 25.52 -26.78
C CYS A 535 14.70 25.75 -26.66
N GLN A 536 14.24 26.74 -25.89
CA GLN A 536 12.80 27.02 -25.71
C GLN A 536 12.33 28.32 -26.37
N GLN A 537 13.26 29.12 -26.92
CA GLN A 537 12.94 30.36 -27.64
C GLN A 537 12.05 30.09 -28.87
N ASN A 538 12.33 29.03 -29.64
CA ASN A 538 11.60 28.76 -30.88
C ASN A 538 10.12 28.40 -30.66
N MET A 539 9.79 27.59 -29.65
CA MET A 539 8.39 27.22 -29.36
C MET A 539 7.60 28.40 -28.79
N CYS A 540 8.19 29.17 -27.86
CA CYS A 540 7.53 30.34 -27.27
C CYS A 540 7.40 31.52 -28.27
N GLU A 541 8.40 31.79 -29.12
CA GLU A 541 8.33 32.85 -30.14
C GLU A 541 7.38 32.51 -31.29
N LEU A 542 7.33 31.26 -31.75
CA LEU A 542 6.33 30.80 -32.72
C LEU A 542 4.91 30.92 -32.15
N THR A 543 4.75 30.63 -30.86
CA THR A 543 3.47 30.78 -30.14
C THR A 543 3.08 32.26 -29.97
N LEU A 544 4.03 33.15 -29.68
CA LEU A 544 3.82 34.59 -29.58
C LEU A 544 3.40 35.22 -30.93
N LYS A 545 4.03 34.80 -32.03
CA LYS A 545 3.65 35.25 -33.39
C LYS A 545 2.27 34.74 -33.82
N ALA A 546 1.84 33.56 -33.35
CA ALA A 546 0.51 33.02 -33.64
C ALA A 546 -0.63 33.71 -32.86
N ILE A 547 -0.32 34.38 -31.74
CA ILE A 547 -1.31 35.06 -30.88
C ILE A 547 -1.55 36.51 -31.31
N GLN A 548 -0.55 37.16 -31.92
CA GLN A 548 -0.56 38.58 -32.29
C GLN A 548 -1.72 39.01 -33.22
N PRO A 549 -2.16 38.23 -34.22
CA PRO A 549 -3.25 38.63 -35.11
C PRO A 549 -4.65 38.52 -34.46
N LYS A 550 -4.79 37.83 -33.33
CA LYS A 550 -6.09 37.66 -32.62
C LYS A 550 -6.39 38.78 -31.61
N LEU A 551 -5.55 39.82 -31.56
CA LEU A 551 -5.66 40.98 -30.67
C LEU A 551 -6.27 42.22 -31.35
N GLU A 552 -6.32 42.28 -32.68
CA GLU A 552 -6.76 43.49 -33.40
C GLU A 552 -8.27 43.59 -33.63
N VAL A 553 -9.06 42.56 -33.29
CA VAL A 553 -10.51 42.58 -33.46
C VAL A 553 -11.19 42.57 -32.10
N ASN A 554 -11.78 43.72 -31.77
CA ASN A 554 -12.72 44.02 -30.68
C ASN A 554 -12.13 44.36 -29.30
N CYS A 555 -11.79 45.65 -29.15
CA CYS A 555 -11.99 46.36 -27.89
C CYS A 555 -12.45 47.79 -28.21
N PRO A 556 -13.76 48.13 -28.12
CA PRO A 556 -14.17 49.51 -27.98
C PRO A 556 -13.78 49.94 -26.56
N LEU A 557 -12.91 50.94 -26.48
CA LEU A 557 -12.55 51.63 -25.25
C LEU A 557 -13.76 52.42 -24.75
N GLU A 558 -14.27 52.10 -23.56
CA GLU A 558 -15.03 53.05 -22.75
C GLU A 558 -14.33 53.28 -21.41
N LYS A 559 -14.44 54.55 -20.99
CA LYS A 559 -13.61 55.31 -20.05
C LYS A 559 -13.72 54.87 -18.59
#